data_AF-G5ABU6-F1
#
_entry.id   AF-G5ABU6-F1
#
_cell.length_a   1.000
_cell.length_b   1.000
_cell.length_c   1.000
_cell.angle_alpha   90.00
_cell.angle_beta   90.00
_cell.angle_gamma   90.00
#
_symmetry.space_group_name_H-M   'P 1'
#
loop_
_entity.id
_entity.type
_entity.pdbx_description
1 polymer ?
#
loop_
_entity_poly.entity_id
_entity_poly.type
_entity_poly.pdbx_seq_one_letter_code
_entity_poly.pdbx_strand_id
1 'polypeptide(L)'
;HIDATFNLSEIGYPVITCGFSDASRTYHLAAMFVVSRHTQSEYSGVLSALLQVYAKLFSVQPRIDAVLGDAEKAQYNALRGIIQFQDATFFMFFFHVLYHVRKRTRQLDNFAGAMVYRCIISMHYARSLLEYYRIRDSILAQWRNVFVLRSFADYFEKQWLNSEYWRWNSFHTPIGYAATNNPCETVNASVKRHVMRKMFDTSRLLRKLTVRSGNDCGRASSGRGLTALSLRVIADRGL
;
A
#
# COMPACT_ATOMS: atom_id res chain seq x y z
N HIS A 1 3.36 5.84 3.13
CA HIS A 1 2.76 4.96 2.12
C HIS A 1 3.85 4.12 1.51
N ILE A 2 3.62 2.81 1.40
CA ILE A 2 4.49 1.88 0.71
C ILE A 2 3.61 0.94 -0.10
N ASP A 3 3.92 0.74 -1.38
CA ASP A 3 3.15 -0.14 -2.26
C ASP A 3 4.08 -0.73 -3.33
N ALA A 4 3.84 -1.98 -3.69
CA ALA A 4 4.61 -2.69 -4.69
C ALA A 4 3.89 -2.76 -6.04
N THR A 5 4.55 -2.27 -7.09
CA THR A 5 4.06 -2.37 -8.46
C THR A 5 4.86 -3.37 -9.30
N PHE A 6 4.13 -4.21 -10.04
CA PHE A 6 4.67 -5.27 -10.88
C PHE A 6 4.58 -4.94 -12.38
N ASN A 7 5.14 -5.83 -13.21
CA ASN A 7 5.13 -5.78 -14.68
C ASN A 7 5.84 -4.55 -15.27
N LEU A 8 6.95 -4.15 -14.65
CA LEU A 8 7.83 -3.08 -15.14
C LEU A 8 9.19 -3.61 -15.61
N SER A 9 9.64 -4.73 -15.06
CA SER A 9 10.91 -5.38 -15.40
C SER A 9 10.68 -6.65 -16.21
N GLU A 10 11.52 -6.92 -17.21
CA GLU A 10 11.48 -8.13 -18.07
C GLU A 10 11.62 -9.42 -17.25
N ILE A 11 12.46 -9.38 -16.21
CA ILE A 11 12.70 -10.50 -15.29
C ILE A 11 11.71 -10.53 -14.12
N GLY A 12 10.65 -9.71 -14.18
CA GLY A 12 9.57 -9.70 -13.19
C GLY A 12 9.90 -8.98 -11.88
N TYR A 13 11.02 -8.27 -11.79
CA TYR A 13 11.39 -7.51 -10.59
C TYR A 13 10.31 -6.48 -10.22
N PRO A 14 9.81 -6.52 -8.98
CA PRO A 14 8.88 -5.52 -8.50
C PRO A 14 9.57 -4.18 -8.26
N VAL A 15 8.77 -3.13 -8.35
CA VAL A 15 9.17 -1.78 -7.98
C VAL A 15 8.37 -1.36 -6.76
N ILE A 16 9.06 -1.12 -5.66
CA ILE A 16 8.46 -0.59 -4.44
C ILE A 16 8.44 0.93 -4.54
N THR A 17 7.27 1.52 -4.32
CA THR A 17 7.10 2.96 -4.24
C THR A 17 6.88 3.38 -2.80
N CYS A 18 7.60 4.42 -2.38
CA CYS A 18 7.48 5.01 -1.06
C CYS A 18 7.07 6.47 -1.20
N GLY A 19 6.06 6.89 -0.46
CA GLY A 19 5.58 8.26 -0.46
C GLY A 19 4.94 8.67 0.86
N PHE A 20 4.70 9.97 1.01
CA PHE A 20 4.04 10.56 2.18
C PHE A 20 2.93 11.48 1.71
N SER A 21 1.93 11.70 2.57
CA SER A 21 0.93 12.74 2.36
C SER A 21 1.23 13.92 3.26
N ASP A 22 1.12 15.14 2.73
CA ASP A 22 1.30 16.36 3.52
C ASP A 22 0.01 16.78 4.25
N ALA A 23 0.08 17.89 5.00
CA ALA A 23 -1.05 18.44 5.74
C ALA A 23 -2.23 18.86 4.82
N SER A 24 -1.94 19.16 3.55
CA SER A 24 -2.93 19.45 2.51
C SER A 24 -3.52 18.18 1.89
N ARG A 25 -3.21 17.00 2.44
CA ARG A 25 -3.62 15.67 1.95
C ARG A 25 -3.14 15.38 0.53
N THR A 26 -2.06 16.05 0.11
CA THR A 26 -1.44 15.81 -1.18
C THR A 26 -0.39 14.74 -1.02
N TYR A 27 -0.45 13.72 -1.89
CA TYR A 27 0.53 12.65 -1.91
C TYR A 27 1.78 13.07 -2.68
N HIS A 28 2.93 12.78 -2.08
CA HIS A 28 4.25 13.02 -2.65
C HIS A 28 5.00 11.70 -2.76
N LEU A 29 5.46 11.37 -3.97
CA LEU A 29 6.34 10.24 -4.20
C LEU A 29 7.74 10.61 -3.70
N ALA A 30 8.23 9.90 -2.69
CA ALA A 30 9.54 10.15 -2.07
C ALA A 30 10.64 9.30 -2.72
N ALA A 31 10.35 8.05 -3.04
CA ALA A 31 11.34 7.16 -3.63
C ALA A 31 10.71 6.00 -4.40
N MET A 32 11.48 5.45 -5.33
CA MET A 32 11.16 4.18 -5.99
C MET A 32 12.36 3.26 -5.92
N PHE A 33 12.10 1.99 -5.66
CA PHE A 33 13.12 0.96 -5.49
C PHE A 33 12.82 -0.20 -6.41
N VAL A 34 13.79 -0.62 -7.22
CA VAL A 34 13.69 -1.90 -7.93
C VAL A 34 14.27 -2.97 -7.02
N VAL A 35 13.47 -3.97 -6.67
CA VAL A 35 13.90 -5.07 -5.81
C VAL A 35 13.76 -6.41 -6.51
N SER A 36 14.55 -7.40 -6.11
CA SER A 36 14.55 -8.71 -6.77
C SER A 36 13.36 -9.58 -6.38
N ARG A 37 12.91 -9.49 -5.13
CA ARG A 37 11.84 -10.29 -4.52
C ARG A 37 11.09 -9.45 -3.48
N HIS A 38 10.09 -10.05 -2.84
CA HIS A 38 9.28 -9.48 -1.77
C HIS A 38 9.62 -10.13 -0.42
N THR A 39 10.90 -10.12 -0.06
CA THR A 39 11.36 -10.66 1.22
C THR A 39 11.41 -9.57 2.28
N GLN A 40 11.32 -9.97 3.56
CA GLN A 40 11.49 -9.03 4.68
C GLN A 40 12.83 -8.29 4.59
N SER A 41 13.90 -8.97 4.15
CA SER A 41 15.23 -8.37 3.97
C SER A 41 15.21 -7.22 2.97
N GLU A 42 14.57 -7.41 1.82
CA GLU A 42 14.49 -6.37 0.78
C GLU A 42 13.66 -5.18 1.23
N TYR A 43 12.51 -5.40 1.90
CA TYR A 43 11.75 -4.30 2.49
C TYR A 43 12.55 -3.55 3.54
N SER A 44 13.28 -4.26 4.41
CA SER A 44 14.16 -3.63 5.40
C SER A 44 15.23 -2.77 4.72
N GLY A 45 15.81 -3.25 3.62
CA GLY A 45 16.75 -2.48 2.79
C GLY A 45 16.11 -1.22 2.20
N VAL A 46 14.90 -1.35 1.63
CA VAL A 46 14.13 -0.23 1.06
C VAL A 46 13.87 0.84 2.11
N LEU A 47 13.34 0.44 3.26
CA LEU A 47 12.99 1.34 4.35
C LEU A 47 14.24 2.01 4.94
N SER A 48 15.32 1.25 5.14
CA SER A 48 16.60 1.80 5.63
C SER A 48 17.18 2.81 4.66
N ALA A 49 17.15 2.52 3.35
CA ALA A 49 17.64 3.42 2.33
C ALA A 49 16.80 4.71 2.26
N LEU A 50 15.48 4.61 2.43
CA LEU A 50 14.58 5.77 2.51
C LEU A 50 14.94 6.65 3.72
N LEU A 51 15.12 6.05 4.90
CA LEU A 51 15.51 6.78 6.12
C LEU A 51 16.89 7.44 5.98
N GLN A 52 17.86 6.78 5.35
CA GLN A 52 19.17 7.36 5.06
C GLN A 52 19.07 8.59 4.15
N VAL A 53 18.23 8.53 3.11
CA VAL A 53 18.00 9.68 2.22
C VAL A 53 17.35 10.82 3.00
N TYR A 54 16.33 10.53 3.82
CA TYR A 54 15.68 11.53 4.66
C TYR A 54 16.68 12.19 5.61
N ALA A 55 17.44 11.41 6.36
CA ALA A 55 18.44 11.91 7.30
C ALA A 55 19.54 12.74 6.62
N LYS A 56 19.94 12.38 5.39
CA LYS A 56 20.89 13.17 4.61
C LYS A 56 20.33 14.53 4.20
N LEU A 57 19.04 14.63 3.91
CA LEU A 57 18.39 15.85 3.44
C LEU A 57 18.00 16.80 4.58
N PHE A 58 17.58 16.25 5.72
CA PHE A 58 17.02 17.03 6.84
C PHE A 58 17.89 17.01 8.09
N SER A 59 19.01 16.29 8.07
CA SER A 59 19.92 16.11 9.21
C SER A 59 19.23 15.58 10.48
N VAL A 60 18.08 14.92 10.33
CA VAL A 60 17.28 14.36 11.43
C VAL A 60 16.59 13.08 10.98
N GLN A 61 16.35 12.16 11.92
CA GLN A 61 15.53 10.97 11.67
C GLN A 61 14.04 11.34 11.74
N PRO A 62 13.19 10.80 10.85
CA PRO A 62 11.76 11.08 10.90
C PRO A 62 11.11 10.31 12.05
N ARG A 63 10.10 10.92 12.67
CA ARG A 63 9.11 10.23 13.49
C ARG A 63 7.96 9.79 12.59
N ILE A 64 7.67 8.49 12.54
CA ILE A 64 6.60 7.95 11.72
C ILE A 64 5.47 7.45 12.62
N ASP A 65 4.36 8.19 12.65
CA ASP A 65 3.22 7.81 13.49
C ASP A 65 2.27 6.81 12.79
N ALA A 66 2.26 6.78 11.46
CA ALA A 66 1.42 5.86 10.70
C ALA A 66 2.03 5.45 9.36
N VAL A 67 1.70 4.23 8.94
CA VAL A 67 2.09 3.66 7.65
C VAL A 67 0.86 3.08 6.98
N LEU A 68 0.65 3.42 5.71
CA LEU A 68 -0.27 2.68 4.85
C LEU A 68 0.54 1.75 3.95
N GLY A 69 0.13 0.48 3.89
CA GLY A 69 0.85 -0.55 3.15
C GLY A 69 -0.04 -1.68 2.64
N ASP A 70 0.63 -2.68 2.08
CA ASP A 70 0.05 -3.86 1.44
C ASP A 70 -0.27 -4.95 2.46
N ALA A 71 -1.15 -5.88 2.08
CA ALA A 71 -1.47 -7.06 2.88
C ALA A 71 -0.37 -8.12 2.77
N GLU A 72 0.88 -7.73 3.05
CA GLU A 72 2.07 -8.56 2.86
C GLU A 72 2.90 -8.69 4.15
N LYS A 73 3.12 -9.94 4.58
CA LYS A 73 3.75 -10.23 5.86
C LYS A 73 5.20 -9.78 5.92
N ALA A 74 5.92 -9.92 4.81
CA ALA A 74 7.30 -9.47 4.68
C ALA A 74 7.42 -7.96 4.89
N GLN A 75 6.54 -7.17 4.25
CA GLN A 75 6.47 -5.73 4.41
C GLN A 75 6.12 -5.34 5.86
N TYR A 76 5.09 -5.98 6.43
CA TYR A 76 4.69 -5.72 7.83
C TYR A 76 5.82 -6.00 8.82
N ASN A 77 6.49 -7.16 8.70
CA ASN A 77 7.58 -7.52 9.60
C ASN A 77 8.80 -6.60 9.44
N ALA A 78 9.11 -6.16 8.21
CA ALA A 78 10.19 -5.21 7.97
C ALA A 78 9.92 -3.85 8.63
N LEU A 79 8.68 -3.34 8.54
CA LEU A 79 8.26 -2.13 9.25
C LEU A 79 8.40 -2.29 10.77
N ARG A 80 7.98 -3.42 11.33
CA ARG A 80 8.13 -3.69 12.77
C ARG A 80 9.58 -3.86 13.22
N GLY A 81 10.47 -4.26 12.32
CA GLY A 81 11.89 -4.47 12.62
C GLY A 81 12.75 -3.20 12.60
N ILE A 82 12.21 -2.04 12.20
CA ILE A 82 12.95 -0.78 12.11
C ILE A 82 12.41 0.21 13.14
N ILE A 83 13.31 0.76 13.96
CA ILE A 83 12.96 1.59 15.13
C ILE A 83 12.05 2.78 14.80
N GLN A 84 12.25 3.44 13.64
CA GLN A 84 11.43 4.57 13.22
C GLN A 84 9.98 4.18 12.86
N PHE A 85 9.73 2.91 12.52
CA PHE A 85 8.43 2.39 12.08
C PHE A 85 7.79 1.44 13.11
N GLN A 86 8.56 1.01 14.11
CA GLN A 86 8.17 -0.04 15.05
C GLN A 86 6.83 0.26 15.73
N ASP A 87 6.64 1.49 16.19
CA ASP A 87 5.43 1.93 16.89
C ASP A 87 4.40 2.58 15.96
N ALA A 88 4.68 2.67 14.66
CA ALA A 88 3.77 3.28 13.71
C ALA A 88 2.47 2.48 13.61
N THR A 89 1.35 3.20 13.52
CA THR A 89 0.06 2.56 13.24
C THR A 89 0.05 2.07 11.80
N PHE A 90 -0.02 0.75 11.62
CA PHE A 90 -0.20 0.15 10.31
C PHE A 90 -1.68 0.21 9.91
N PHE A 91 -1.95 0.90 8.80
CA PHE A 91 -3.25 1.00 8.17
C PHE A 91 -3.27 0.16 6.90
N MET A 92 -4.32 -0.63 6.74
CA MET A 92 -4.53 -1.45 5.56
C MET A 92 -5.25 -0.64 4.49
N PHE A 93 -4.67 -0.63 3.29
CA PHE A 93 -5.27 0.00 2.13
C PHE A 93 -6.62 -0.64 1.78
N PHE A 94 -7.71 0.15 1.82
CA PHE A 94 -9.05 -0.36 1.50
C PHE A 94 -9.17 -0.86 0.04
N PHE A 95 -8.45 -0.24 -0.90
CA PHE A 95 -8.33 -0.78 -2.27
C PHE A 95 -7.79 -2.21 -2.28
N HIS A 96 -6.75 -2.50 -1.47
CA HIS A 96 -6.19 -3.85 -1.41
C HIS A 96 -7.18 -4.84 -0.81
N VAL A 97 -7.96 -4.44 0.19
CA VAL A 97 -9.09 -5.24 0.68
C VAL A 97 -10.02 -5.58 -0.48
N LEU A 98 -10.52 -4.57 -1.21
CA LEU A 98 -11.45 -4.77 -2.32
C LEU A 98 -10.84 -5.54 -3.50
N TYR A 99 -9.54 -5.35 -3.78
CA TYR A 99 -8.80 -6.05 -4.83
C TYR A 99 -8.68 -7.54 -4.53
N HIS A 100 -8.34 -7.89 -3.29
CA HIS A 100 -8.26 -9.27 -2.84
C HIS A 100 -9.64 -9.92 -2.72
N VAL A 101 -10.64 -9.18 -2.25
CA VAL A 101 -12.06 -9.61 -2.25
C VAL A 101 -12.50 -9.92 -3.68
N ARG A 102 -12.23 -9.03 -4.64
CA ARG A 102 -12.55 -9.25 -6.06
C ARG A 102 -12.00 -10.57 -6.57
N LYS A 103 -10.74 -10.90 -6.24
CA LYS A 103 -10.11 -12.15 -6.66
C LYS A 103 -10.82 -13.37 -6.07
N ARG A 104 -11.27 -13.27 -4.82
CA ARG A 104 -11.95 -14.36 -4.09
C ARG A 104 -13.42 -14.52 -4.48
N THR A 105 -14.07 -13.47 -4.95
CA THR A 105 -15.49 -13.49 -5.34
C THR A 105 -15.72 -13.69 -6.84
N ARG A 106 -14.66 -13.89 -7.66
CA ARG A 106 -14.80 -14.01 -9.13
C ARG A 106 -15.74 -15.12 -9.60
N GLN A 107 -15.83 -16.20 -8.82
CA GLN A 107 -16.63 -17.38 -9.14
C GLN A 107 -18.03 -17.33 -8.51
N LEU A 108 -18.33 -16.32 -7.72
CA LEU A 108 -19.67 -16.13 -7.16
C LEU A 108 -20.60 -15.57 -8.23
N ASP A 109 -21.88 -15.88 -8.10
CA ASP A 109 -22.90 -15.20 -8.89
C ASP A 109 -22.95 -13.70 -8.56
N ASN A 110 -23.63 -12.93 -9.43
CA ASN A 110 -23.73 -11.48 -9.28
C ASN A 110 -24.43 -11.06 -7.97
N PHE A 111 -25.36 -11.86 -7.46
CA PHE A 111 -26.11 -11.53 -6.25
C PHE A 111 -25.25 -11.68 -4.99
N ALA A 112 -24.60 -12.83 -4.84
CA ALA A 112 -23.66 -13.10 -3.75
C ALA A 112 -22.46 -12.14 -3.80
N GLY A 113 -21.92 -11.89 -5.00
CA GLY A 113 -20.87 -10.90 -5.21
C GLY A 113 -21.30 -9.50 -4.76
N ALA A 114 -22.44 -9.00 -5.24
CA ALA A 114 -22.96 -7.69 -4.85
C ALA A 114 -23.21 -7.57 -3.34
N MET A 115 -23.74 -8.64 -2.72
CA MET A 115 -23.94 -8.69 -1.28
C MET A 115 -22.62 -8.52 -0.52
N VAL A 116 -21.59 -9.29 -0.87
CA VAL A 116 -20.26 -9.17 -0.25
C VAL A 116 -19.72 -7.75 -0.33
N TYR A 117 -19.77 -7.12 -1.51
CA TYR A 117 -19.29 -5.74 -1.67
C TYR A 117 -20.08 -4.73 -0.85
N ARG A 118 -21.42 -4.80 -0.87
CA ARG A 118 -22.27 -3.90 -0.08
C ARG A 118 -21.96 -4.03 1.42
N CYS A 119 -21.86 -5.25 1.91
CA CYS A 119 -21.51 -5.56 3.29
C CYS A 119 -20.16 -4.98 3.70
N ILE A 120 -19.11 -5.16 2.89
CA ILE A 120 -17.76 -4.65 3.18
C ILE A 120 -17.73 -3.12 3.16
N ILE A 121 -18.45 -2.48 2.22
CA ILE A 121 -18.58 -1.03 2.16
C ILE A 121 -19.27 -0.49 3.42
N SER A 122 -20.33 -1.17 3.90
CA SER A 122 -20.99 -0.80 5.15
C SER A 122 -20.05 -0.89 6.36
N MET A 123 -19.21 -1.93 6.43
CA MET A 123 -18.19 -2.02 7.48
C MET A 123 -17.15 -0.88 7.36
N HIS A 124 -16.67 -0.60 6.16
CA HIS A 124 -15.64 0.42 5.92
C HIS A 124 -16.08 1.80 6.42
N TYR A 125 -17.32 2.18 6.10
CA TYR A 125 -17.90 3.49 6.43
C TYR A 125 -18.66 3.53 7.76
N ALA A 126 -18.50 2.53 8.63
CA ALA A 126 -18.98 2.65 10.00
C ALA A 126 -18.39 3.91 10.66
N ARG A 127 -19.21 4.63 11.43
CA ARG A 127 -18.84 5.93 12.03
C ARG A 127 -18.11 5.79 13.35
N SER A 128 -18.15 4.61 13.96
CA SER A 128 -17.50 4.32 15.24
C SER A 128 -17.18 2.85 15.36
N LEU A 129 -16.29 2.53 16.30
CA LEU A 129 -15.94 1.15 16.63
C LEU A 129 -17.16 0.33 17.10
N LEU A 130 -18.08 0.97 17.86
CA LEU A 130 -19.32 0.32 18.33
C LEU A 130 -20.25 -0.02 17.17
N GLU A 131 -20.48 0.93 16.26
CA GLU A 131 -21.30 0.70 15.06
C GLU A 131 -20.67 -0.35 14.15
N TYR A 132 -19.34 -0.32 14.01
CA TYR A 132 -18.59 -1.31 13.25
C TYR A 132 -18.81 -2.73 13.79
N TYR A 133 -18.67 -2.96 15.10
CA TYR A 133 -18.86 -4.30 15.65
C TYR A 133 -20.29 -4.83 15.43
N ARG A 134 -21.31 -3.97 15.60
CA ARG A 134 -22.70 -4.35 15.32
C ARG A 134 -22.91 -4.75 13.85
N ILE A 135 -22.39 -3.95 12.92
CA ILE A 135 -22.48 -4.21 11.47
C ILE A 135 -21.71 -5.49 11.11
N ARG A 136 -20.48 -5.63 11.62
CA ARG A 136 -19.60 -6.78 11.39
C ARG A 136 -20.27 -8.07 11.81
N ASP A 137 -20.79 -8.14 13.04
CA ASP A 137 -21.35 -9.38 13.60
C ASP A 137 -22.60 -9.81 12.84
N SER A 138 -23.47 -8.86 12.50
CA SER A 138 -24.65 -9.10 11.67
C SER A 138 -24.29 -9.64 10.29
N ILE A 139 -23.29 -9.04 9.64
CA ILE A 139 -22.85 -9.46 8.30
C ILE A 139 -22.17 -10.83 8.33
N LEU A 140 -21.29 -11.10 9.31
CA LEU A 140 -20.64 -12.41 9.41
C LEU A 140 -21.67 -13.51 9.62
N ALA A 141 -22.68 -13.28 10.47
CA ALA A 141 -23.80 -14.19 10.63
C ALA A 141 -24.57 -14.39 9.30
N GLN A 142 -24.84 -13.31 8.57
CA GLN A 142 -25.50 -13.37 7.26
C GLN A 142 -24.68 -14.20 6.25
N TRP A 143 -23.38 -13.94 6.12
CA TRP A 143 -22.53 -14.70 5.20
C TRP A 143 -22.41 -16.17 5.59
N ARG A 144 -22.36 -16.51 6.89
CA ARG A 144 -22.33 -17.91 7.36
C ARG A 144 -23.65 -18.66 7.07
N ASN A 145 -24.77 -17.95 7.00
CA ASN A 145 -26.07 -18.52 6.62
C ASN A 145 -26.19 -18.80 5.11
N VAL A 146 -25.40 -18.14 4.26
CA VAL A 146 -25.38 -18.39 2.81
C VAL A 146 -24.30 -19.42 2.49
N PHE A 147 -24.72 -20.61 2.02
CA PHE A 147 -23.83 -21.76 1.80
C PHE A 147 -22.58 -21.41 0.97
N VAL A 148 -22.75 -20.71 -0.16
CA VAL A 148 -21.64 -20.33 -1.07
C VAL A 148 -20.67 -19.30 -0.47
N LEU A 149 -21.03 -18.64 0.64
CA LEU A 149 -20.20 -17.62 1.29
C LEU A 149 -19.53 -18.08 2.58
N ARG A 150 -19.79 -19.29 3.08
CA ARG A 150 -19.20 -19.76 4.34
C ARG A 150 -17.68 -19.73 4.32
N SER A 151 -17.08 -20.30 3.29
CA SER A 151 -15.62 -20.29 3.10
C SER A 151 -15.05 -18.88 2.89
N PHE A 152 -15.82 -18.00 2.25
CA PHE A 152 -15.47 -16.60 2.11
C PHE A 152 -15.50 -15.87 3.47
N ALA A 153 -16.50 -16.14 4.31
CA ALA A 153 -16.61 -15.56 5.65
C ALA A 153 -15.42 -15.95 6.52
N ASP A 154 -15.05 -17.23 6.55
CA ASP A 154 -13.88 -17.71 7.30
C ASP A 154 -12.58 -17.08 6.79
N TYR A 155 -12.42 -16.97 5.47
CA TYR A 155 -11.31 -16.25 4.86
C TYR A 155 -11.28 -14.78 5.30
N PHE A 156 -12.41 -14.08 5.17
CA PHE A 156 -12.48 -12.65 5.39
C PHE A 156 -12.22 -12.31 6.85
N GLU A 157 -12.80 -13.09 7.76
CA GLU A 157 -12.59 -12.95 9.19
C GLU A 157 -11.12 -13.19 9.56
N LYS A 158 -10.52 -14.27 9.07
CA LYS A 158 -9.10 -14.55 9.32
C LYS A 158 -8.17 -13.47 8.77
N GLN A 159 -8.40 -13.02 7.53
CA GLN A 159 -7.45 -12.16 6.81
C GLN A 159 -7.63 -10.68 7.12
N TRP A 160 -8.86 -10.20 7.32
CA TRP A 160 -9.17 -8.77 7.36
C TRP A 160 -9.77 -8.31 8.70
N LEU A 161 -10.09 -9.23 9.61
CA LEU A 161 -10.63 -8.88 10.92
C LEU A 161 -9.69 -9.30 12.05
N ASN A 162 -9.11 -10.51 11.95
CA ASN A 162 -8.31 -11.14 13.00
C ASN A 162 -6.82 -11.24 12.63
N SER A 163 -6.33 -10.32 11.81
CA SER A 163 -4.92 -10.22 11.39
C SER A 163 -4.34 -8.85 11.76
N GLU A 164 -3.10 -8.60 11.37
CA GLU A 164 -2.44 -7.28 11.39
C GLU A 164 -3.07 -6.29 10.40
N TYR A 165 -3.78 -6.77 9.39
CA TYR A 165 -4.37 -6.00 8.30
C TYR A 165 -5.78 -5.47 8.61
N TRP A 166 -6.22 -5.54 9.87
CA TRP A 166 -7.60 -5.24 10.24
C TRP A 166 -8.00 -3.76 10.17
N ARG A 167 -7.03 -2.84 10.18
CA ARG A 167 -7.29 -1.39 10.22
C ARG A 167 -7.52 -0.80 8.83
N TRP A 168 -8.65 -1.12 8.21
CA TRP A 168 -9.05 -0.59 6.90
C TRP A 168 -10.33 0.25 6.92
N ASN A 169 -10.99 0.42 8.07
CA ASN A 169 -12.19 1.25 8.21
C ASN A 169 -11.87 2.74 8.30
N SER A 170 -12.73 3.61 7.76
CA SER A 170 -12.48 5.05 7.70
C SER A 170 -12.33 5.70 9.08
N PHE A 171 -13.05 5.20 10.10
CA PHE A 171 -12.99 5.75 11.46
C PHE A 171 -11.64 5.53 12.17
N HIS A 172 -10.78 4.64 11.66
CA HIS A 172 -9.44 4.45 12.20
C HIS A 172 -8.45 5.53 11.77
N THR A 173 -8.73 6.21 10.66
CA THR A 173 -7.84 7.23 10.11
C THR A 173 -8.13 8.58 10.77
N PRO A 174 -7.19 9.16 11.54
CA PRO A 174 -7.40 10.46 12.16
C PRO A 174 -7.61 11.56 11.12
N ILE A 175 -8.28 12.63 11.52
CA ILE A 175 -8.46 13.81 10.67
C ILE A 175 -7.08 14.33 10.23
N GLY A 176 -6.92 14.58 8.93
CA GLY A 176 -5.67 15.06 8.34
C GLY A 176 -4.79 13.97 7.73
N TYR A 177 -5.02 12.70 8.09
CA TYR A 177 -4.36 11.57 7.42
C TYR A 177 -5.07 11.25 6.10
N ALA A 178 -4.35 10.63 5.17
CA ALA A 178 -4.92 10.17 3.92
C ALA A 178 -5.94 9.04 4.18
N ALA A 179 -7.23 9.35 4.08
CA ALA A 179 -8.34 8.41 4.28
C ALA A 179 -8.58 7.49 3.07
N THR A 180 -8.07 7.88 1.90
CA THR A 180 -8.20 7.11 0.65
C THR A 180 -6.84 6.93 0.02
N ASN A 181 -6.63 5.78 -0.60
CA ASN A 181 -5.37 5.37 -1.22
C ASN A 181 -5.28 5.64 -2.72
N ASN A 182 -6.25 6.36 -3.27
CA ASN A 182 -6.28 6.79 -4.65
C ASN A 182 -4.94 7.36 -5.15
N PRO A 183 -4.16 8.12 -4.36
CA PRO A 183 -2.92 8.71 -4.87
C PRO A 183 -1.79 7.69 -5.15
N CYS A 184 -1.59 6.69 -4.29
CA CYS A 184 -0.51 5.71 -4.45
C CYS A 184 -0.76 4.81 -5.68
N GLU A 185 -1.99 4.33 -5.81
CA GLU A 185 -2.45 3.58 -6.98
C GLU A 185 -2.42 4.43 -8.25
N THR A 186 -2.78 5.71 -8.17
CA THR A 186 -2.70 6.64 -9.30
C THR A 186 -1.26 6.83 -9.77
N VAL A 187 -0.30 6.94 -8.83
CA VAL A 187 1.13 7.00 -9.15
C VAL A 187 1.57 5.70 -9.82
N ASN A 188 1.21 4.54 -9.29
CA ASN A 188 1.59 3.25 -9.88
C ASN A 188 0.98 3.05 -11.28
N ALA A 189 -0.29 3.41 -11.47
CA ALA A 189 -0.92 3.43 -12.79
C ALA A 189 -0.25 4.42 -13.74
N SER A 190 0.21 5.57 -13.22
CA SER A 190 0.92 6.57 -14.00
C SER A 190 2.32 6.08 -14.39
N VAL A 191 3.06 5.41 -13.50
CA VAL A 191 4.35 4.77 -13.80
C VAL A 191 4.19 3.75 -14.91
N LYS A 192 3.20 2.86 -14.78
CA LYS A 192 2.84 1.89 -15.83
C LYS A 192 2.52 2.57 -17.16
N ARG A 193 1.79 3.69 -17.16
CA ARG A 193 1.51 4.47 -18.37
C ARG A 193 2.79 5.08 -18.98
N HIS A 194 3.68 5.64 -18.18
CA HIS A 194 4.93 6.23 -18.67
C HIS A 194 5.86 5.21 -19.34
N VAL A 195 5.90 3.98 -18.80
CA VAL A 195 6.62 2.88 -19.45
C VAL A 195 5.80 2.21 -20.57
N MET A 196 4.66 2.78 -20.96
CA MET A 196 3.74 2.24 -21.97
C MET A 196 3.29 0.81 -21.69
N ARG A 197 3.23 0.43 -20.40
CA ARG A 197 2.96 -0.93 -19.94
C ARG A 197 3.90 -1.99 -20.54
N LYS A 198 5.09 -1.58 -20.97
CA LYS A 198 6.15 -2.47 -21.42
C LYS A 198 7.09 -2.78 -20.25
N MET A 199 7.57 -4.01 -20.24
CA MET A 199 8.63 -4.46 -19.36
C MET A 199 9.98 -4.07 -19.99
N PHE A 200 10.96 -3.76 -19.15
CA PHE A 200 12.31 -3.39 -19.58
C PHE A 200 13.36 -4.14 -18.77
N ASP A 201 14.55 -4.33 -19.34
CA ASP A 201 15.74 -4.69 -18.55
C ASP A 201 15.97 -3.68 -17.42
N THR A 202 16.60 -4.11 -16.33
CA THR A 202 16.77 -3.29 -15.11
C THR A 202 17.44 -1.95 -15.39
N SER A 203 18.49 -1.92 -16.23
CA SER A 203 19.22 -0.69 -16.54
C SER A 203 18.34 0.32 -17.29
N ARG A 204 17.57 -0.15 -18.27
CA ARG A 204 16.65 0.69 -19.04
C ARG A 204 15.43 1.10 -18.23
N LEU A 205 14.92 0.23 -17.37
CA LEU A 205 13.86 0.55 -16.43
C LEU A 205 14.29 1.72 -15.53
N LEU A 206 15.48 1.64 -14.91
CA LEU A 206 16.00 2.70 -14.05
C LEU A 206 16.11 4.02 -14.80
N ARG A 207 16.68 4.02 -16.02
CA ARG A 207 16.76 5.25 -16.84
C ARG A 207 15.39 5.88 -17.08
N LYS A 208 14.38 5.06 -17.39
CA LYS A 208 13.00 5.56 -17.61
C LYS A 208 12.38 6.13 -16.33
N LEU A 209 12.55 5.43 -15.20
CA LEU A 209 12.06 5.90 -13.92
C LEU A 209 12.75 7.21 -13.51
N THR A 210 14.06 7.36 -13.72
CA THR A 210 14.79 8.60 -13.44
C THR A 210 14.27 9.78 -14.26
N VAL A 211 14.06 9.61 -15.58
CA VAL A 211 13.53 10.68 -16.46
C VAL A 211 12.17 11.15 -15.97
N ARG A 212 11.30 10.21 -15.59
CA ARG A 212 9.98 10.53 -15.03
C ARG A 212 10.11 11.32 -13.72
N SER A 213 10.94 10.85 -12.80
CA SER A 213 11.16 11.50 -11.51
C SER A 213 11.65 12.95 -11.65
N GLY A 214 12.53 13.20 -12.63
CA GLY A 214 12.99 14.56 -12.97
C GLY A 214 11.86 15.47 -13.48
N ASN A 215 10.98 14.95 -14.33
CA ASN A 215 9.83 15.70 -14.86
C ASN A 215 8.77 16.02 -13.80
N ASP A 216 8.56 15.11 -12.84
CA ASP A 216 7.64 15.33 -11.72
C ASP A 216 8.22 16.38 -10.74
N CYS A 217 9.54 16.37 -10.51
CA CYS A 217 10.23 17.38 -9.69
C CYS A 217 10.20 18.78 -10.33
N GLY A 218 10.33 18.87 -11.66
CA GLY A 218 10.25 20.14 -12.41
C GLY A 218 8.86 20.79 -12.45
N ARG A 219 7.79 20.03 -12.17
CA ARG A 219 6.42 20.57 -12.03
C ARG A 219 6.06 20.98 -10.60
N ALA A 220 6.75 20.44 -9.59
CA ALA A 220 6.50 20.71 -8.17
C ALA A 220 7.24 21.95 -7.63
N SER A 221 8.18 22.52 -8.39
CA SER A 221 9.05 23.64 -7.98
C SER A 221 8.36 25.01 -7.84
N SER A 222 7.04 25.11 -8.01
CA SER A 222 6.28 26.36 -7.82
C SER A 222 5.70 26.53 -6.40
N GLY A 223 5.83 25.54 -5.52
CA GLY A 223 5.46 25.62 -4.10
C GLY A 223 6.60 25.13 -3.23
N ARG A 224 6.78 25.71 -2.03
CA ARG A 224 7.76 25.26 -1.01
C ARG A 224 7.36 23.90 -0.42
N GLY A 225 7.31 22.86 -1.26
CA GLY A 225 6.94 21.49 -0.94
C GLY A 225 8.07 20.54 -1.29
N LEU A 226 8.30 19.57 -0.40
CA LEU A 226 9.37 18.59 -0.43
C LEU A 226 9.29 17.65 -1.64
N THR A 227 10.13 17.85 -2.66
CA THR A 227 10.38 16.81 -3.68
C THR A 227 11.87 16.49 -3.76
N ALA A 228 12.31 15.55 -2.91
CA ALA A 228 13.54 14.83 -3.13
C ALA A 228 13.20 13.40 -3.50
N LEU A 229 13.29 13.07 -4.80
CA LEU A 229 12.92 11.78 -5.33
C LEU A 229 14.18 10.92 -5.49
N SER A 230 14.32 9.86 -4.69
CA SER A 230 15.48 8.96 -4.76
C SER A 230 15.13 7.64 -5.47
N LEU A 231 15.96 7.25 -6.43
CA LEU A 231 15.86 5.96 -7.11
C LEU A 231 17.02 5.06 -6.68
N ARG A 232 16.75 3.84 -6.19
CA ARG A 232 17.80 2.86 -5.83
C ARG A 232 17.42 1.45 -6.29
N VAL A 233 18.44 0.64 -6.57
CA VAL A 233 18.29 -0.81 -6.77
C VAL A 233 18.71 -1.50 -5.49
N ILE A 234 17.88 -2.42 -5.00
CA ILE A 234 18.22 -3.28 -3.86
C ILE A 234 18.06 -4.72 -4.33
N ALA A 235 19.19 -5.38 -4.56
CA ALA A 235 19.22 -6.78 -4.96
C ALA A 235 19.94 -7.59 -3.88
N ASP A 236 19.36 -8.73 -3.52
CA ASP A 236 20.00 -9.68 -2.61
C ASP A 236 21.17 -10.36 -3.35
N ARG A 237 22.42 -10.12 -2.92
CA ARG A 237 23.62 -10.72 -3.52
C ARG A 237 23.88 -12.12 -2.94
N GLY A 238 22.85 -12.95 -2.90
CA GLY A 238 22.97 -14.35 -2.51
C GLY A 238 23.69 -15.16 -3.60
N LEU A 239 25.01 -15.25 -3.49
CA LEU A 239 25.78 -16.42 -3.89
C LEU A 239 25.89 -17.36 -2.69
#